data_AF-A0A1W9W6H1-F1
#
_entry.id   AF-A0A1W9W6H1-F1
#
_cell.length_a   1.000
_cell.length_b   1.000
_cell.length_c   1.000
_cell.angle_alpha   90.00
_cell.angle_beta   90.00
_cell.angle_gamma   90.00
#
_symmetry.space_group_name_H-M   'P 1'
#
loop_
_entity.id
_entity.type
_entity.pdbx_description
1 polymer ?
#
loop_
_entity_poly.entity_id
_entity_poly.type
_entity_poly.pdbx_seq_one_letter_code
_entity_poly.pdbx_strand_id
1 'polypeptide(L)'
;MKLLQRLKQALKAKNRLTTSRFSITINDKQPAMALLGEQDCLVTGFVPYGDIPVALATGTCLHFNLVPHSKIITKIRLRVGTYCRVNHCHITVQLNDFTHRFNAHDLVDNEYVEISLPTPLTCVAGQPLDIQIYSEDATQDNQVAVWCARKPPTFKSSLPQKFFLGFRGLGMRFSRNEKRILRKGFAQPQPPPRVSIVIPVFNKALYTYNCLLTVQACDQPISKEVIIINNASSDETAALLAQQQGAFKIINNEENQGFVQACRQGAEIADGEFILFLNNDTQVMPGWLSNRVKVMDDHPEVGITGSKLIYPDGRLQEAGGIIFNDASGWNYGRLQDPTNPKFNQSREIDYCSGASLMIRKTLWEQLGGFDLRYAPAYYEDTDLCFAARQAGYKVLYCHDSEVIHHEGITAGTDIQSGYKAYQAINHKKFQAKWWNVLSTHMPPPPQTSPEAAAFRLMAAKTTAFRIPNHKILATHLLAQGWAANFWSYLNINHIDEELYLIQSVGFNTVIILVPWVGFQTKVDPITYHEDYFTLFEQLLEKVQAHGLQIILRLGYTHDNGPYSEPEGYLRQIVVGADSVMFNAWCDYLDRVWAIARLFPNVLGGFITWEDFFFVIWKNTTA
;
A
#
# COMPACT_ATOMS: atom_id res chain seq x y z
N MET A 1 8.37 47.77 -19.28
CA MET A 1 9.32 47.35 -20.35
C MET A 1 10.77 47.19 -19.89
N LYS A 2 11.39 48.13 -19.15
CA LYS A 2 12.79 48.01 -18.67
C LYS A 2 13.07 46.81 -17.74
N LEU A 3 12.07 46.32 -17.00
CA LEU A 3 12.18 45.11 -16.15
C LEU A 3 12.20 43.80 -16.96
N LEU A 4 11.43 43.76 -18.05
CA LEU A 4 11.30 42.60 -18.96
C LEU A 4 12.61 42.36 -19.74
N GLN A 5 13.34 43.43 -20.03
CA GLN A 5 14.60 43.41 -20.77
C GLN A 5 15.77 42.90 -19.90
N ARG A 6 15.73 43.12 -18.58
CA ARG A 6 16.69 42.57 -17.61
C ARG A 6 16.52 41.06 -17.36
N LEU A 7 15.27 40.57 -17.39
CA LEU A 7 14.95 39.14 -17.21
C LEU A 7 15.41 38.27 -18.39
N LYS A 8 15.32 38.78 -19.63
CA LYS A 8 15.76 38.06 -20.83
C LYS A 8 17.27 37.83 -20.91
N GLN A 9 18.07 38.63 -20.22
CA GLN A 9 19.54 38.52 -20.22
C GLN A 9 20.06 37.45 -19.22
N ALA A 10 19.31 37.15 -18.16
CA ALA A 10 19.67 36.15 -17.16
C ALA A 10 19.33 34.70 -17.56
N LEU A 11 18.40 34.50 -18.51
CA LEU A 11 17.91 33.18 -18.93
C LEU A 11 18.78 32.49 -20.00
N LYS A 12 19.94 33.04 -20.36
CA LYS A 12 20.80 32.51 -21.45
C LYS A 12 21.98 31.64 -20.99
N ALA A 13 22.06 31.25 -19.72
CA ALA A 13 23.12 30.38 -19.21
C ALA A 13 22.55 29.18 -18.45
N LYS A 14 23.03 27.99 -18.82
CA LYS A 14 22.74 26.64 -18.29
C LYS A 14 21.51 25.93 -18.86
N ASN A 15 21.73 25.18 -19.94
CA ASN A 15 21.04 23.91 -20.20
C ASN A 15 22.07 22.86 -20.64
N ARG A 16 22.48 22.02 -19.68
CA ARG A 16 22.98 20.66 -19.91
C ARG A 16 22.58 19.83 -18.70
N LEU A 17 21.50 19.07 -18.83
CA LEU A 17 21.29 17.84 -18.08
C LEU A 17 20.77 16.79 -19.04
N THR A 18 21.57 15.75 -19.16
CA THR A 18 21.37 14.52 -19.89
C THR A 18 20.28 13.66 -19.25
N THR A 19 19.66 12.86 -20.11
CA THR A 19 18.70 11.79 -19.84
C THR A 19 19.20 10.71 -18.87
N SER A 20 18.33 10.23 -17.98
CA SER A 20 18.26 8.82 -17.56
C SER A 20 16.87 8.47 -17.01
N ARG A 21 16.29 7.38 -17.57
CA ARG A 21 15.09 6.66 -17.13
C ARG A 21 15.39 5.79 -15.89
N PHE A 22 14.33 5.31 -15.20
CA PHE A 22 14.09 4.04 -14.45
C PHE A 22 13.11 4.32 -13.29
N SER A 23 11.84 3.92 -13.38
CA SER A 23 11.21 2.64 -12.95
C SER A 23 11.45 2.28 -11.48
N ILE A 24 10.43 2.43 -10.64
CA ILE A 24 10.41 1.96 -9.25
C ILE A 24 9.80 0.56 -9.23
N THR A 25 10.58 -0.41 -8.76
CA THR A 25 10.09 -1.72 -8.31
C THR A 25 10.24 -1.74 -6.80
N ILE A 26 9.13 -1.84 -6.09
CA ILE A 26 9.12 -2.11 -4.64
C ILE A 26 9.46 -3.59 -4.48
N ASN A 27 10.69 -3.87 -4.07
CA ASN A 27 11.00 -5.07 -3.32
C ASN A 27 11.36 -4.59 -1.92
N ASP A 28 10.97 -5.35 -0.90
CA ASP A 28 11.50 -5.32 0.47
C ASP A 28 13.00 -5.72 0.49
N LYS A 29 13.80 -5.13 -0.40
CA LYS A 29 15.23 -5.41 -0.56
C LYS A 29 16.01 -4.33 0.14
N GLN A 30 16.82 -4.79 1.09
CA GLN A 30 18.06 -4.22 1.62
C GLN A 30 18.23 -2.69 1.47
N PRO A 31 18.47 -1.96 2.58
CA PRO A 31 18.72 -0.52 2.51
C PRO A 31 19.78 -0.23 1.45
N ALA A 32 19.47 0.72 0.56
CA ALA A 32 20.38 1.19 -0.47
C ALA A 32 21.76 1.43 0.16
N MET A 33 22.82 0.85 -0.41
CA MET A 33 24.20 1.02 0.08
C MET A 33 24.45 2.47 0.50
N ALA A 34 24.51 2.71 1.81
CA ALA A 34 24.82 4.02 2.35
C ALA A 34 26.32 4.28 2.13
N LEU A 35 26.64 5.13 1.16
CA LEU A 35 28.01 5.51 0.82
C LEU A 35 28.70 6.20 2.01
N LEU A 36 29.72 5.53 2.56
CA LEU A 36 30.74 6.16 3.40
C LEU A 36 31.85 6.72 2.52
N GLY A 37 31.83 8.04 2.33
CA GLY A 37 33.00 8.81 1.94
C GLY A 37 32.84 9.60 0.64
N GLU A 38 33.05 10.91 0.74
CA GLU A 38 33.84 11.63 -0.25
C GLU A 38 34.79 12.58 0.49
N GLN A 39 36.09 12.24 0.35
CA GLN A 39 37.33 13.01 0.47
C GLN A 39 37.82 13.55 1.83
N ASP A 40 39.02 13.03 2.18
CA ASP A 40 40.13 13.61 2.95
C ASP A 40 39.88 14.12 4.37
N CYS A 41 39.69 13.18 5.32
CA CYS A 41 40.21 13.12 6.71
C CYS A 41 39.45 12.04 7.51
N LEU A 42 39.94 11.66 8.70
CA LEU A 42 39.37 10.67 9.65
C LEU A 42 37.85 10.43 9.50
N VAL A 43 37.46 9.22 9.08
CA VAL A 43 36.17 8.93 8.43
C VAL A 43 34.98 8.96 9.39
N THR A 44 33.91 9.66 8.99
CA THR A 44 32.62 9.74 9.71
C THR A 44 31.53 8.91 9.01
N GLY A 45 30.76 8.11 9.76
CA GLY A 45 29.67 7.27 9.22
C GLY A 45 28.34 8.00 9.02
N PHE A 46 27.53 7.72 7.98
CA PHE A 46 26.20 8.35 7.76
C PHE A 46 25.07 7.31 7.66
N VAL A 47 23.92 7.54 8.31
CA VAL A 47 22.70 6.72 8.20
C VAL A 47 21.60 7.49 7.45
N PRO A 48 21.32 7.21 6.17
CA PRO A 48 20.11 7.68 5.48
C PRO A 48 18.95 6.67 5.59
N TYR A 49 17.77 7.09 6.01
CA TYR A 49 16.52 6.34 5.95
C TYR A 49 15.35 7.25 5.60
N GLY A 50 14.67 6.90 4.49
CA GLY A 50 13.34 7.37 4.10
C GLY A 50 13.14 8.89 3.95
N ASP A 51 12.16 9.29 3.16
CA ASP A 51 11.62 10.66 3.22
C ASP A 51 10.50 10.78 4.29
N ILE A 52 10.26 9.71 5.07
CA ILE A 52 9.14 9.57 6.01
C ILE A 52 9.70 9.35 7.43
N PRO A 53 9.29 10.16 8.44
CA PRO A 53 9.66 9.93 9.84
C PRO A 53 9.02 8.68 10.43
N VAL A 54 9.73 8.04 11.36
CA VAL A 54 9.17 6.96 12.18
C VAL A 54 9.08 7.41 13.63
N ALA A 55 7.91 7.23 14.25
CA ALA A 55 7.74 7.46 15.68
C ALA A 55 8.37 6.30 16.46
N LEU A 56 9.32 6.59 17.34
CA LEU A 56 9.81 5.65 18.34
C LEU A 56 8.78 5.58 19.47
N ALA A 57 7.89 4.58 19.39
CA ALA A 57 6.95 4.22 20.43
C ALA A 57 7.46 3.02 21.24
N THR A 58 6.78 2.67 22.33
CA THR A 58 7.09 1.48 23.12
C THR A 58 7.20 0.24 22.23
N GLY A 59 8.34 -0.46 22.26
CA GLY A 59 8.59 -1.65 21.44
C GLY A 59 8.99 -1.37 19.98
N THR A 60 9.10 -0.12 19.57
CA THR A 60 9.61 0.23 18.23
C THR A 60 11.13 0.26 18.23
N CYS A 61 11.74 -0.57 17.37
CA CYS A 61 13.18 -0.56 17.12
C CYS A 61 13.43 -0.40 15.61
N LEU A 62 14.19 0.62 15.24
CA LEU A 62 14.60 0.85 13.86
C LEU A 62 15.92 0.12 13.60
N HIS A 63 15.91 -0.82 12.66
CA HIS A 63 17.11 -1.54 12.23
C HIS A 63 17.68 -0.95 10.93
N PHE A 64 18.97 -0.64 10.94
CA PHE A 64 19.72 -0.14 9.78
C PHE A 64 20.91 -1.05 9.51
N ASN A 65 21.01 -1.54 8.27
CA ASN A 65 22.22 -2.22 7.80
C ASN A 65 23.15 -1.20 7.14
N LEU A 66 24.19 -0.78 7.84
CA LEU A 66 25.23 0.08 7.28
C LEU A 66 26.36 -0.74 6.67
N VAL A 67 26.65 -0.53 5.39
CA VAL A 67 27.80 -1.17 4.73
C VAL A 67 29.01 -0.23 4.79
N PRO A 68 30.04 -0.52 5.62
CA PRO A 68 31.18 0.35 5.73
C PRO A 68 32.15 0.13 4.56
N HIS A 69 32.67 1.22 4.00
CA HIS A 69 33.77 1.18 3.03
C HIS A 69 35.16 1.13 3.71
N SER A 70 35.24 1.57 4.96
CA SER A 70 36.45 1.55 5.78
C SER A 70 36.47 0.33 6.70
N LYS A 71 37.67 -0.13 7.08
CA LYS A 71 37.85 -1.21 8.07
C LYS A 71 37.74 -0.72 9.52
N ILE A 72 37.76 0.60 9.75
CA ILE A 72 37.73 1.21 11.08
C ILE A 72 36.69 2.33 11.09
N ILE A 73 35.84 2.31 12.11
CA ILE A 73 34.82 3.33 12.40
C ILE A 73 35.12 3.93 13.76
N THR A 74 35.17 5.26 13.85
CA THR A 74 35.41 5.99 15.11
C THR A 74 34.23 6.87 15.52
N LYS A 75 33.33 7.16 14.58
CA LYS A 75 32.18 8.06 14.78
C LYS A 75 31.00 7.65 13.93
N ILE A 76 29.80 7.84 14.48
CA ILE A 76 28.53 7.72 13.79
C ILE A 76 27.91 9.13 13.71
N ARG A 77 27.58 9.60 12.50
CA ARG A 77 26.72 10.78 12.30
C ARG A 77 25.30 10.33 12.01
N LEU A 78 24.38 10.77 12.86
CA LEU A 78 22.96 10.62 12.66
C LEU A 78 22.37 11.98 12.39
N ARG A 79 21.62 12.13 11.30
CA ARG A 79 20.74 13.28 11.17
C ARG A 79 19.43 12.90 11.82
N VAL A 80 19.09 13.55 12.92
CA VAL A 80 17.86 13.28 13.66
C VAL A 80 17.01 14.52 13.62
N GLY A 81 15.78 14.39 13.13
CA GLY A 81 14.78 15.42 13.34
C GLY A 81 13.80 14.97 14.40
N THR A 82 13.77 15.69 15.51
CA THR A 82 12.81 15.49 16.59
C THR A 82 11.67 16.49 16.42
N TYR A 83 10.69 16.12 15.60
CA TYR A 83 9.45 16.91 15.52
C TYR A 83 8.54 16.55 16.69
N CYS A 84 8.94 17.02 17.88
CA CYS A 84 8.22 17.18 19.15
C CYS A 84 9.29 17.44 20.23
N ARG A 85 9.83 18.66 20.26
CA ARG A 85 10.94 19.07 21.16
C ARG A 85 10.54 19.15 22.66
N VAL A 86 9.31 18.80 22.99
CA VAL A 86 8.77 18.88 24.35
C VAL A 86 8.82 17.50 25.05
N ASN A 87 9.31 16.47 24.36
CA ASN A 87 9.31 15.11 24.88
C ASN A 87 10.66 14.80 25.52
N HIS A 88 10.64 14.38 26.79
CA HIS A 88 11.83 14.04 27.58
C HIS A 88 12.33 12.61 27.29
N CYS A 89 11.90 12.00 26.19
CA CYS A 89 12.35 10.69 25.75
C CYS A 89 13.84 10.69 25.46
N HIS A 90 14.47 9.55 25.67
CA HIS A 90 15.81 9.30 25.20
C HIS A 90 15.79 8.53 23.89
N ILE A 91 16.72 8.88 23.01
CA ILE A 91 17.05 8.10 21.84
C ILE A 91 18.26 7.25 22.21
N THR A 92 18.12 5.94 22.05
CA THR A 92 19.19 4.96 22.23
C THR A 92 19.63 4.46 20.87
N VAL A 93 20.93 4.54 20.61
CA VAL A 93 21.59 4.04 19.41
C VAL A 93 22.48 2.88 19.83
N GLN A 94 22.20 1.69 19.31
CA GLN A 94 22.98 0.49 19.56
C GLN A 94 23.66 0.03 18.25
N LEU A 95 24.96 -0.23 18.33
CA LEU A 95 25.78 -0.79 17.25
C LEU A 95 26.63 -1.90 17.87
N ASN A 96 26.27 -3.16 17.61
CA ASN A 96 26.83 -4.33 18.31
C ASN A 96 26.77 -4.15 19.85
N ASP A 97 27.92 -4.14 20.53
CA ASP A 97 28.05 -3.96 21.98
C ASP A 97 28.12 -2.49 22.41
N PHE A 98 28.15 -1.55 21.46
CA PHE A 98 28.17 -0.12 21.76
C PHE A 98 26.75 0.43 21.87
N THR A 99 26.43 1.05 23.00
CA THR A 99 25.16 1.73 23.23
C THR A 99 25.43 3.20 23.60
N HIS A 100 24.76 4.12 22.91
CA HIS A 100 24.79 5.54 23.21
C HIS A 100 23.37 6.08 23.40
N ARG A 101 23.17 6.82 24.47
CA ARG A 101 21.86 7.37 24.86
C ARG A 101 21.96 8.88 25.04
N PHE A 102 21.01 9.61 24.45
CA PHE A 102 20.93 11.07 24.53
C PHE A 102 19.47 11.51 24.61
N ASN A 103 19.22 12.67 25.22
CA ASN A 103 17.88 13.21 25.37
C ASN A 103 17.43 13.86 24.05
N ALA A 104 16.22 13.55 23.59
CA ALA A 104 15.65 14.13 22.38
C ALA A 104 15.42 15.65 22.47
N HIS A 105 15.23 16.16 23.69
CA HIS A 105 15.06 17.59 23.98
C HIS A 105 16.28 18.42 23.62
N ASP A 106 17.48 17.87 23.81
CA ASP A 106 18.74 18.57 23.57
C ASP A 106 19.08 18.69 22.07
N LEU A 107 18.24 18.10 21.21
CA LEU A 107 18.46 18.06 19.78
C LEU A 107 17.88 19.29 19.08
N VAL A 108 18.70 19.87 18.22
CA VAL A 108 18.22 20.84 17.24
C VAL A 108 17.64 20.05 16.07
N ASP A 109 16.31 20.17 15.89
CA ASP A 109 15.62 19.57 14.75
C ASP A 109 16.37 19.79 13.43
N ASN A 110 16.48 18.74 12.63
CA ASN A 110 17.17 18.70 11.34
C ASN A 110 18.70 18.87 11.37
N GLU A 111 19.35 18.85 12.53
CA GLU A 111 20.81 18.89 12.65
C GLU A 111 21.43 17.48 12.75
N TYR A 112 22.76 17.44 12.61
CA TYR A 112 23.54 16.20 12.76
C TYR A 112 23.97 16.03 14.21
N VAL A 113 23.75 14.84 14.75
CA VAL A 113 24.32 14.36 16.01
C VAL A 113 25.55 13.54 15.68
N GLU A 114 26.70 13.91 16.24
CA GLU A 114 27.91 13.11 16.19
C GLU A 114 28.03 12.26 17.46
N ILE A 115 28.05 10.95 17.28
CA ILE A 115 28.28 9.97 18.35
C ILE A 115 29.69 9.42 18.18
N SER A 116 30.57 9.71 19.14
CA SER A 116 31.93 9.17 19.15
C SER A 116 31.96 7.79 19.78
N LEU A 117 32.62 6.84 19.12
CA LEU A 117 32.83 5.51 19.67
C LEU A 117 34.03 5.57 20.65
N PRO A 118 33.88 5.08 21.90
CA PRO A 118 34.95 5.13 22.90
C PRO A 118 36.15 4.27 22.48
N THR A 119 35.89 3.20 21.73
CA THR A 119 36.90 2.36 21.09
C THR A 119 36.58 2.26 19.60
N PRO A 120 37.57 2.46 18.69
CA PRO A 120 37.33 2.29 17.25
C PRO A 120 36.80 0.89 16.93
N LEU A 121 35.67 0.83 16.23
CA LEU A 121 35.09 -0.43 15.78
C LEU A 121 35.83 -0.91 14.53
N THR A 122 36.40 -2.11 14.60
CA THR A 122 36.97 -2.78 13.42
C THR A 122 35.87 -3.57 12.71
N CYS A 123 35.69 -3.33 11.42
CA CYS A 123 34.64 -3.96 10.61
C CYS A 123 35.23 -4.51 9.31
N VAL A 124 34.53 -5.46 8.70
CA VAL A 124 34.88 -5.99 7.38
C VAL A 124 34.26 -5.06 6.34
N ALA A 125 35.09 -4.42 5.52
CA ALA A 125 34.60 -3.56 4.45
C ALA A 125 33.66 -4.35 3.52
N GLY A 126 32.47 -3.80 3.25
CA GLY A 126 31.44 -4.48 2.45
C GLY A 126 30.50 -5.41 3.23
N GLN A 127 30.74 -5.69 4.52
CA GLN A 127 29.80 -6.44 5.37
C GLN A 127 28.87 -5.48 6.12
N PRO A 128 27.54 -5.69 6.11
CA PRO A 128 26.61 -4.82 6.82
C PRO A 128 26.80 -4.88 8.34
N LEU A 129 26.73 -3.72 8.98
CA LEU A 129 26.65 -3.53 10.42
C LEU A 129 25.20 -3.23 10.79
N ASP A 130 24.65 -3.97 11.75
CA ASP A 130 23.32 -3.68 12.29
C ASP A 130 23.40 -2.53 13.29
N ILE A 131 22.66 -1.46 13.01
CA ILE A 131 22.43 -0.36 13.94
C ILE A 131 20.96 -0.37 14.32
N GLN A 132 20.72 -0.34 15.61
CA GLN A 132 19.40 -0.24 16.19
C GLN A 132 19.21 1.16 16.77
N ILE A 133 18.10 1.81 16.44
CA ILE A 133 17.68 3.06 17.06
C ILE A 133 16.31 2.83 17.69
N TYR A 134 16.23 3.00 19.01
CA TYR A 134 15.01 2.77 19.78
C TYR A 134 14.91 3.76 20.93
N SER A 135 13.78 3.74 21.63
CA SER A 135 13.55 4.53 22.84
C SER A 135 13.02 3.63 23.94
N GLU A 136 13.71 3.60 25.08
CA GLU A 136 13.36 2.75 26.24
C GLU A 136 12.23 3.36 27.09
N ASP A 137 12.09 4.68 27.03
CA ASP A 137 11.17 5.50 27.82
C ASP A 137 10.09 6.18 26.98
N ALA A 138 9.94 5.75 25.72
CA ALA A 138 8.82 6.14 24.89
C ALA A 138 7.52 5.49 25.38
N THR A 139 6.48 6.29 25.54
CA THR A 139 5.12 5.88 25.92
C THR A 139 4.10 6.35 24.88
N GLN A 140 2.79 6.17 25.06
CA GLN A 140 1.80 6.74 24.13
C GLN A 140 1.76 8.28 24.15
N ASP A 141 2.14 8.90 25.27
CA ASP A 141 2.07 10.35 25.47
C ASP A 141 3.45 11.03 25.45
N ASN A 142 4.53 10.25 25.41
CA ASN A 142 5.91 10.73 25.36
C ASN A 142 6.66 9.94 24.28
N GLN A 143 6.63 10.39 23.02
CA GLN A 143 7.27 9.71 21.88
C GLN A 143 8.20 10.64 21.12
N VAL A 144 9.18 10.10 20.42
CA VAL A 144 10.02 10.91 19.53
C VAL A 144 9.91 10.40 18.10
N ALA A 145 9.54 11.28 17.16
CA ALA A 145 9.78 10.99 15.75
C ALA A 145 11.27 11.10 15.48
N VAL A 146 11.79 10.11 14.77
CA VAL A 146 13.12 10.13 14.19
C VAL A 146 12.95 9.93 12.69
N TRP A 147 13.38 10.92 11.90
CA TRP A 147 13.77 10.66 10.52
C TRP A 147 15.28 10.55 10.45
N CYS A 148 15.80 9.75 9.53
CA CYS A 148 17.22 9.74 9.20
C CYS A 148 17.43 10.20 7.75
N ALA A 149 16.79 11.27 7.28
CA ALA A 149 16.90 11.69 5.88
C ALA A 149 18.22 12.43 5.57
N ARG A 150 18.68 12.39 4.30
CA ARG A 150 19.83 13.20 3.82
C ARG A 150 19.48 14.69 3.71
N LYS A 151 18.19 15.04 3.58
CA LYS A 151 17.65 16.41 3.52
C LYS A 151 16.35 16.53 4.32
N PRO A 152 16.06 17.69 4.97
CA PRO A 152 14.80 17.90 5.66
C PRO A 152 13.62 17.81 4.68
N PRO A 153 12.51 17.15 5.04
CA PRO A 153 11.26 17.39 4.33
C PRO A 153 10.86 18.84 4.58
N THR A 154 10.69 19.62 3.51
CA THR A 154 10.22 21.00 3.59
C THR A 154 8.80 21.04 3.06
N PHE A 155 7.87 21.58 3.85
CA PHE A 155 6.51 21.79 3.37
C PHE A 155 6.54 22.82 2.24
N LYS A 156 6.21 22.39 1.02
CA LYS A 156 6.30 23.27 -0.15
C LYS A 156 5.13 24.24 -0.09
N SER A 157 5.38 25.50 0.24
CA SER A 157 4.37 26.54 0.06
C SER A 157 4.00 26.62 -1.42
N SER A 158 2.70 26.55 -1.74
CA SER A 158 2.17 26.77 -3.10
C SER A 158 2.37 28.21 -3.60
N LEU A 159 2.91 29.10 -2.76
CA LEU A 159 3.31 30.46 -3.11
C LEU A 159 4.83 30.54 -3.33
N PRO A 160 5.32 31.23 -4.38
CA PRO A 160 6.76 31.34 -4.66
C PRO A 160 7.45 32.27 -3.64
N GLN A 161 7.71 31.79 -2.42
CA GLN A 161 8.52 32.51 -1.41
C GLN A 161 9.96 32.73 -1.89
N LYS A 162 10.50 31.83 -2.74
CA LYS A 162 11.84 31.96 -3.34
C LYS A 162 12.00 33.24 -4.17
N PHE A 163 10.91 33.78 -4.74
CA PHE A 163 10.97 34.98 -5.58
C PHE A 163 11.44 36.20 -4.77
N PHE A 164 10.89 36.43 -3.58
CA PHE A 164 11.24 37.60 -2.75
C PHE A 164 12.57 37.47 -2.01
N LEU A 165 13.03 36.24 -1.71
CA LEU A 165 14.36 36.02 -1.14
C LEU A 165 15.47 36.36 -2.15
N GLY A 166 15.29 36.02 -3.42
CA GLY A 166 16.25 36.37 -4.48
C GLY A 166 16.44 37.89 -4.65
N PHE A 167 15.36 38.67 -4.54
CA PHE A 167 15.44 40.14 -4.62
C PHE A 167 16.10 40.79 -3.39
N ARG A 168 15.98 40.17 -2.21
CA ARG A 168 16.72 40.62 -1.01
C ARG A 168 18.22 40.43 -1.17
N GLY A 169 18.67 39.34 -1.78
CA GLY A 169 20.08 39.12 -2.13
C GLY A 169 20.64 40.12 -3.15
N LEU A 170 19.76 40.77 -3.92
CA LEU A 170 20.07 41.83 -4.88
C LEU A 170 19.88 43.26 -4.31
N GLY A 171 19.68 43.41 -3.00
CA GLY A 171 19.53 44.71 -2.34
C GLY A 171 18.19 45.43 -2.61
N MET A 172 17.21 44.76 -3.24
CA MET A 172 15.91 45.35 -3.53
C MET A 172 14.95 45.16 -2.35
N ARG A 173 14.40 46.28 -1.85
CA ARG A 173 13.32 46.31 -0.84
C ARG A 173 12.00 46.69 -1.50
N PHE A 174 10.96 45.88 -1.25
CA PHE A 174 9.59 46.16 -1.68
C PHE A 174 8.72 46.53 -0.48
N SER A 175 7.87 47.54 -0.65
CA SER A 175 6.84 47.93 0.30
C SER A 175 5.74 46.86 0.42
N ARG A 176 4.93 46.95 1.49
CA ARG A 176 3.80 46.02 1.74
C ARG A 176 2.79 46.01 0.58
N ASN A 177 2.54 47.16 -0.02
CA ASN A 177 1.62 47.29 -1.16
C ASN A 177 2.21 46.73 -2.46
N GLU A 178 3.50 46.94 -2.73
CA GLU A 178 4.17 46.36 -3.91
C GLU A 178 4.21 44.83 -3.83
N LYS A 179 4.44 44.26 -2.64
CA LYS A 179 4.34 42.81 -2.42
C LYS A 179 2.92 42.28 -2.70
N ARG A 180 1.88 43.05 -2.34
CA ARG A 180 0.47 42.69 -2.58
C ARG A 180 0.11 42.75 -4.06
N ILE A 181 0.59 43.77 -4.78
CA ILE A 181 0.36 43.96 -6.22
C ILE A 181 1.13 42.90 -7.01
N LEU A 182 2.39 42.61 -6.67
CA LEU A 182 3.17 41.54 -7.29
C LEU A 182 2.54 40.15 -7.06
N ARG A 183 2.00 39.87 -5.86
CA ARG A 183 1.24 38.63 -5.60
C ARG A 183 -0.02 38.51 -6.47
N LYS A 184 -0.78 39.59 -6.64
CA LYS A 184 -1.99 39.60 -7.49
C LYS A 184 -1.67 39.58 -8.99
N GLY A 185 -0.57 40.21 -9.41
CA GLY A 185 -0.20 40.32 -10.83
C GLY A 185 0.47 39.08 -11.43
N PHE A 186 0.98 38.16 -10.61
CA PHE A 186 1.60 36.90 -11.04
C PHE A 186 0.74 35.65 -10.78
N ALA A 187 -0.37 35.77 -10.05
CA ALA A 187 -1.32 34.69 -9.89
C ALA A 187 -2.14 34.56 -11.19
N GLN A 188 -1.62 33.81 -12.16
CA GLN A 188 -2.51 33.14 -13.12
C GLN A 188 -3.51 32.32 -12.29
N PRO A 189 -4.82 32.39 -12.56
CA PRO A 189 -5.78 31.52 -11.89
C PRO A 189 -5.32 30.09 -12.15
N GLN A 190 -4.81 29.44 -11.11
CA GLN A 190 -4.46 28.03 -11.20
C GLN A 190 -5.80 27.28 -11.39
N PRO A 191 -5.85 26.26 -12.25
CA PRO A 191 -7.03 25.41 -12.32
C PRO A 191 -7.33 24.86 -10.91
N PRO A 192 -8.61 24.67 -10.56
CA PRO A 192 -8.96 24.11 -9.26
C PRO A 192 -8.24 22.78 -9.03
N PRO A 193 -7.90 22.44 -7.77
CA PRO A 193 -7.25 21.17 -7.47
C PRO A 193 -8.13 20.00 -7.91
N ARG A 194 -7.54 18.86 -8.22
CA ARG A 194 -8.33 17.65 -8.50
C ARG A 194 -9.01 17.14 -7.22
N VAL A 195 -8.28 17.19 -6.10
CA VAL A 195 -8.76 16.71 -4.80
C VAL A 195 -8.52 17.75 -3.71
N SER A 196 -9.54 18.01 -2.88
CA SER A 196 -9.41 18.73 -1.62
C SER A 196 -9.36 17.74 -0.46
N ILE A 197 -8.23 17.69 0.23
CA ILE A 197 -8.02 16.83 1.38
C ILE A 197 -8.39 17.60 2.64
N VAL A 198 -9.45 17.17 3.33
CA VAL A 198 -9.93 17.74 4.58
C VAL A 198 -9.42 16.89 5.74
N ILE A 199 -8.66 17.50 6.65
CA ILE A 199 -8.06 16.86 7.81
C ILE A 199 -8.58 17.55 9.07
N PRO A 200 -9.57 16.98 9.78
CA PRO A 200 -9.94 17.44 11.12
C PRO A 200 -8.82 17.07 12.11
N VAL A 201 -8.44 18.03 12.96
CA VAL A 201 -7.33 17.88 13.90
C VAL A 201 -7.78 18.29 15.29
N PHE A 202 -7.60 17.41 16.27
CA PHE A 202 -7.74 17.74 17.69
C PHE A 202 -6.60 17.07 18.46
N ASN A 203 -5.63 17.89 18.88
CA ASN A 203 -4.39 17.45 19.49
C ASN A 203 -3.56 16.50 18.59
N LYS A 204 -2.59 15.82 19.19
CA LYS A 204 -1.70 14.81 18.60
C LYS A 204 -0.82 15.41 17.49
N ALA A 205 -0.01 16.40 17.88
CA ALA A 205 0.89 17.13 16.98
C ALA A 205 1.79 16.20 16.14
N LEU A 206 2.40 15.20 16.77
CA LEU A 206 3.29 14.23 16.12
C LEU A 206 2.58 13.45 14.99
N TYR A 207 1.38 12.94 15.27
CA TYR A 207 0.58 12.20 14.31
C TYR A 207 0.18 13.09 13.14
N THR A 208 -0.33 14.29 13.46
CA THR A 208 -0.71 15.31 12.46
C THR A 208 0.46 15.63 11.53
N TYR A 209 1.66 15.81 12.08
CA TYR A 209 2.86 16.07 11.32
C TYR A 209 3.20 14.93 10.34
N ASN A 210 3.17 13.69 10.81
CA ASN A 210 3.46 12.50 9.99
C ASN A 210 2.42 12.32 8.87
N CYS A 211 1.14 12.58 9.15
CA CYS A 211 0.07 12.61 8.15
C CYS A 211 0.37 13.64 7.06
N LEU A 212 0.64 14.90 7.43
CA LEU A 212 0.92 15.97 6.46
C LEU A 212 2.15 15.68 5.61
N LEU A 213 3.19 15.08 6.20
CA LEU A 213 4.39 14.69 5.47
C LEU A 213 4.13 13.63 4.42
N THR A 214 3.43 12.55 4.78
CA THR A 214 3.11 11.47 3.82
C THR A 214 2.16 11.97 2.73
N VAL A 215 1.16 12.78 3.08
CA VAL A 215 0.28 13.46 2.12
C VAL A 215 1.07 14.31 1.15
N GLN A 216 2.07 15.05 1.63
CA GLN A 216 2.92 15.82 0.75
C GLN A 216 3.81 14.93 -0.11
N ALA A 217 4.44 13.89 0.44
CA ALA A 217 5.43 13.07 -0.25
C ALA A 217 4.82 12.21 -1.38
N CYS A 218 3.66 11.59 -1.14
CA CYS A 218 3.00 10.66 -2.06
C CYS A 218 2.20 11.38 -3.15
N ASP A 219 2.05 10.76 -4.32
CA ASP A 219 1.18 11.19 -5.43
C ASP A 219 1.32 12.67 -5.86
N GLN A 220 2.57 13.16 -5.97
CA GLN A 220 2.89 14.53 -6.44
C GLN A 220 2.24 14.94 -7.77
N PRO A 221 2.04 14.04 -8.76
CA PRO A 221 1.42 14.44 -10.03
C PRO A 221 -0.06 14.81 -9.92
N ILE A 222 -0.76 14.37 -8.87
CA ILE A 222 -2.18 14.69 -8.66
C ILE A 222 -2.28 16.08 -8.03
N SER A 223 -2.91 17.02 -8.74
CA SER A 223 -3.20 18.35 -8.21
C SER A 223 -4.10 18.24 -6.99
N LYS A 224 -3.64 18.69 -5.83
CA LYS A 224 -4.36 18.58 -4.57
C LYS A 224 -4.13 19.79 -3.67
N GLU A 225 -5.11 20.09 -2.85
CA GLU A 225 -4.99 21.01 -1.74
C GLU A 225 -5.25 20.29 -0.41
N VAL A 226 -4.75 20.85 0.68
CA VAL A 226 -4.98 20.33 2.03
C VAL A 226 -5.60 21.44 2.87
N ILE A 227 -6.71 21.10 3.51
CA ILE A 227 -7.55 21.93 4.36
C ILE A 227 -7.54 21.31 5.74
N ILE A 228 -6.95 22.01 6.70
CA ILE A 228 -6.79 21.56 8.08
C ILE A 228 -7.78 22.32 8.95
N ILE A 229 -8.58 21.57 9.71
CA ILE A 229 -9.52 22.14 10.68
C ILE A 229 -8.99 21.82 12.07
N ASN A 230 -8.25 22.76 12.64
CA ASN A 230 -7.76 22.67 14.01
C ASN A 230 -8.90 22.93 14.99
N ASN A 231 -9.43 21.87 15.57
CA ASN A 231 -10.67 21.85 16.33
C ASN A 231 -10.45 22.20 17.81
N ALA A 232 -9.79 23.33 18.07
CA ALA A 232 -9.38 23.81 19.40
C ALA A 232 -8.37 22.90 20.13
N SER A 233 -7.28 22.51 19.45
CA SER A 233 -6.20 21.76 20.08
C SER A 233 -5.57 22.53 21.25
N SER A 234 -5.28 21.83 22.35
CA SER A 234 -4.68 22.34 23.59
C SER A 234 -3.22 21.94 23.78
N ASP A 235 -2.68 21.06 22.93
CA ASP A 235 -1.28 20.63 22.93
C ASP A 235 -0.44 21.45 21.92
N GLU A 236 0.74 20.95 21.55
CA GLU A 236 1.67 21.61 20.62
C GLU A 236 1.13 21.73 19.18
N THR A 237 -0.03 21.13 18.88
CA THR A 237 -0.58 21.09 17.51
C THR A 237 -0.85 22.48 16.96
N ALA A 238 -1.35 23.42 17.78
CA ALA A 238 -1.58 24.79 17.34
C ALA A 238 -0.26 25.48 16.93
N ALA A 239 0.81 25.26 17.70
CA ALA A 239 2.14 25.80 17.40
C ALA A 239 2.74 25.16 16.13
N LEU A 240 2.59 23.85 15.96
CA LEU A 240 2.94 23.12 14.74
C LEU A 240 2.24 23.73 13.51
N LEU A 241 0.91 23.89 13.57
CA LEU A 241 0.11 24.36 12.44
C LEU A 241 0.39 25.82 12.10
N ALA A 242 0.68 26.67 13.10
CA ALA A 242 1.09 28.05 12.87
C ALA A 242 2.37 28.15 12.02
N GLN A 243 3.29 27.18 12.13
CA GLN A 243 4.49 27.12 11.29
C GLN A 243 4.19 26.67 9.84
N GLN A 244 3.05 26.03 9.61
CA GLN A 244 2.62 25.55 8.29
C GLN A 244 1.69 26.54 7.55
N GLN A 245 1.45 27.72 8.13
CA GLN A 245 0.57 28.73 7.55
C GLN A 245 1.07 29.13 6.14
N GLY A 246 0.23 28.94 5.13
CA GLY A 246 0.55 29.24 3.73
C GLY A 246 1.14 28.09 2.92
N ALA A 247 1.45 26.96 3.56
CA ALA A 247 1.55 25.66 2.87
C ALA A 247 0.17 25.02 2.73
N PHE A 248 -0.68 25.16 3.75
CA PHE A 248 -2.03 24.60 3.81
C PHE A 248 -3.09 25.68 4.09
N LYS A 249 -4.35 25.39 3.75
CA LYS A 249 -5.51 26.16 4.22
C LYS A 249 -5.81 25.69 5.64
N ILE A 250 -5.79 26.59 6.64
CA ILE A 250 -5.95 26.22 8.05
C ILE A 250 -7.06 27.07 8.67
N ILE A 251 -8.05 26.42 9.27
CA ILE A 251 -9.09 27.03 10.11
C ILE A 251 -8.82 26.61 11.55
N ASN A 252 -8.86 27.57 12.48
CA ASN A 252 -8.75 27.30 13.92
C ASN A 252 -10.10 27.59 14.57
N ASN A 253 -10.70 26.57 15.17
CA ASN A 253 -11.92 26.72 15.97
C ASN A 253 -11.56 27.15 17.39
N GLU A 254 -12.47 27.91 18.01
CA GLU A 254 -12.35 28.33 19.42
C GLU A 254 -12.71 27.20 20.39
N GLU A 255 -13.59 26.29 19.97
CA GLU A 255 -14.01 25.12 20.74
C GLU A 255 -14.02 23.85 19.84
N ASN A 256 -13.95 22.68 20.47
CA ASN A 256 -13.99 21.41 19.76
C ASN A 256 -15.42 21.08 19.31
N GLN A 257 -15.69 21.23 18.02
CA GLN A 257 -17.00 21.01 17.38
C GLN A 257 -17.28 19.54 17.02
N GLY A 258 -16.36 18.62 17.34
CA GLY A 258 -16.43 17.22 16.91
C GLY A 258 -16.04 16.99 15.44
N PHE A 259 -15.95 15.71 15.07
CA PHE A 259 -15.51 15.27 13.74
C PHE A 259 -16.47 15.73 12.64
N VAL A 260 -17.78 15.51 12.83
CA VAL A 260 -18.82 15.81 11.83
C VAL A 260 -18.75 17.28 11.39
N GLN A 261 -18.73 18.21 12.35
CA GLN A 261 -18.72 19.63 12.04
C GLN A 261 -17.38 20.09 11.46
N ALA A 262 -16.26 19.59 12.00
CA ALA A 262 -14.94 19.92 11.46
C ALA A 262 -14.83 19.50 9.97
N CYS A 263 -15.26 18.30 9.63
CA CYS A 263 -15.28 17.83 8.24
C CYS A 263 -16.18 18.70 7.35
N ARG A 264 -17.37 19.08 7.82
CA ARG A 264 -18.28 19.98 7.08
C ARG A 264 -17.65 21.34 6.81
N GLN A 265 -17.03 21.97 7.80
CA GLN A 265 -16.32 23.25 7.65
C GLN A 265 -15.22 23.17 6.58
N GLY A 266 -14.44 22.09 6.58
CA GLY A 266 -13.40 21.89 5.57
C GLY A 266 -13.97 21.66 4.16
N ALA A 267 -15.06 20.90 4.06
CA ALA A 267 -15.74 20.65 2.79
C ALA A 267 -16.37 21.91 2.18
N GLU A 268 -16.85 22.85 3.00
CA GLU A 268 -17.43 24.13 2.53
C GLU A 268 -16.43 24.99 1.76
N ILE A 269 -15.14 24.93 2.09
CA ILE A 269 -14.07 25.71 1.46
C ILE A 269 -13.19 24.89 0.50
N ALA A 270 -13.61 23.67 0.19
CA ALA A 270 -12.95 22.76 -0.74
C ALA A 270 -13.20 23.20 -2.20
N ASP A 271 -12.14 23.38 -2.97
CA ASP A 271 -12.21 23.78 -4.39
C ASP A 271 -12.11 22.59 -5.35
N GLY A 272 -11.84 21.40 -4.84
CA GLY A 272 -11.57 20.20 -5.63
C GLY A 272 -12.81 19.51 -6.18
N GLU A 273 -12.63 18.78 -7.27
CA GLU A 273 -13.69 17.94 -7.85
C GLU A 273 -14.07 16.77 -6.93
N PHE A 274 -13.09 16.25 -6.19
CA PHE A 274 -13.29 15.27 -5.14
C PHE A 274 -12.94 15.87 -3.78
N ILE A 275 -13.74 15.55 -2.76
CA ILE A 275 -13.46 15.84 -1.36
C ILE A 275 -12.98 14.56 -0.72
N LEU A 276 -11.88 14.64 0.02
CA LEU A 276 -11.26 13.51 0.70
C LEU A 276 -11.13 13.82 2.19
N PHE A 277 -11.84 13.09 3.03
CA PHE A 277 -11.68 13.14 4.49
C PHE A 277 -10.59 12.18 4.93
N LEU A 278 -9.60 12.69 5.65
CA LEU A 278 -8.45 11.93 6.14
C LEU A 278 -8.21 12.28 7.61
N ASN A 279 -8.13 11.27 8.48
CA ASN A 279 -7.78 11.51 9.88
C ASN A 279 -6.31 11.96 10.04
N ASN A 280 -6.03 12.74 11.09
CA ASN A 280 -4.69 13.24 11.37
C ASN A 280 -3.73 12.16 11.91
N ASP A 281 -4.24 11.02 12.36
CA ASP A 281 -3.49 9.85 12.83
C ASP A 281 -3.28 8.79 11.74
N THR A 282 -3.16 9.24 10.50
CA THR A 282 -2.89 8.40 9.33
C THR A 282 -1.50 8.62 8.74
N GLN A 283 -1.00 7.63 8.01
CA GLN A 283 0.17 7.72 7.14
C GLN A 283 -0.20 7.13 5.80
N VAL A 284 -0.16 7.94 4.75
CA VAL A 284 -0.61 7.50 3.42
C VAL A 284 0.54 6.87 2.62
N MET A 285 0.24 5.83 1.85
CA MET A 285 1.24 5.08 1.07
C MET A 285 1.30 5.57 -0.39
N PRO A 286 2.39 5.29 -1.13
CA PRO A 286 2.46 5.61 -2.55
C PRO A 286 1.29 4.99 -3.34
N GLY A 287 0.66 5.76 -4.23
CA GLY A 287 -0.48 5.30 -5.04
C GLY A 287 -1.85 5.52 -4.41
N TRP A 288 -1.95 5.83 -3.12
CA TRP A 288 -3.22 5.93 -2.41
C TRP A 288 -4.23 6.91 -3.04
N LEU A 289 -3.77 8.07 -3.48
CA LEU A 289 -4.62 9.09 -4.06
C LEU A 289 -4.81 8.86 -5.55
N SER A 290 -3.73 8.54 -6.27
CA SER A 290 -3.76 8.38 -7.72
C SER A 290 -4.64 7.20 -8.15
N ASN A 291 -4.60 6.08 -7.41
CA ASN A 291 -5.46 4.92 -7.68
C ASN A 291 -6.94 5.23 -7.43
N ARG A 292 -7.27 5.98 -6.37
CA ARG A 292 -8.66 6.38 -6.11
C ARG A 292 -9.17 7.40 -7.12
N VAL A 293 -8.35 8.38 -7.53
CA VAL A 293 -8.73 9.32 -8.59
C VAL A 293 -8.99 8.56 -9.89
N LYS A 294 -8.11 7.62 -10.26
CA LYS A 294 -8.29 6.77 -11.43
C LYS A 294 -9.60 5.97 -11.38
N VAL A 295 -9.92 5.34 -10.24
CA VAL A 295 -11.19 4.62 -10.06
C VAL A 295 -12.39 5.54 -10.27
N MET A 296 -12.36 6.75 -9.72
CA MET A 296 -13.46 7.71 -9.86
C MET A 296 -13.56 8.28 -11.28
N ASP A 297 -12.45 8.37 -12.03
CA ASP A 297 -12.46 8.81 -13.42
C ASP A 297 -13.00 7.71 -14.35
N ASP A 298 -12.57 6.46 -14.15
CA ASP A 298 -12.96 5.31 -14.97
C ASP A 298 -14.40 4.83 -14.71
N HIS A 299 -14.92 5.07 -13.50
CA HIS A 299 -16.23 4.60 -13.05
C HIS A 299 -17.10 5.76 -12.54
N PRO A 300 -17.81 6.47 -13.43
CA PRO A 300 -18.71 7.57 -13.07
C PRO A 300 -19.79 7.18 -12.06
N GLU A 301 -20.20 5.90 -12.01
CA GLU A 301 -21.19 5.39 -11.08
C GLU A 301 -20.66 5.23 -9.64
N VAL A 302 -19.34 5.24 -9.44
CA VAL A 302 -18.74 5.25 -8.10
C VAL A 302 -18.84 6.67 -7.56
N GLY A 303 -19.59 6.84 -6.47
CA GLY A 303 -19.78 8.12 -5.79
C GLY A 303 -18.83 8.33 -4.63
N ILE A 304 -18.45 7.23 -3.95
CA ILE A 304 -17.54 7.22 -2.80
C ILE A 304 -16.52 6.10 -2.96
N THR A 305 -15.27 6.35 -2.58
CA THR A 305 -14.23 5.33 -2.46
C THR A 305 -13.44 5.43 -1.16
N GLY A 306 -13.13 4.29 -0.56
CA GLY A 306 -12.31 4.16 0.64
C GLY A 306 -10.98 3.43 0.39
N SER A 307 -10.00 3.70 1.23
CA SER A 307 -8.69 3.04 1.23
C SER A 307 -8.72 1.70 1.98
N LYS A 308 -7.74 0.84 1.70
CA LYS A 308 -7.31 -0.25 2.58
C LYS A 308 -6.60 0.31 3.79
N LEU A 309 -7.18 0.09 4.96
CA LEU A 309 -6.63 0.55 6.22
C LEU A 309 -5.79 -0.56 6.85
N ILE A 310 -4.58 -0.21 7.26
CA ILE A 310 -3.61 -1.12 7.87
C ILE A 310 -3.24 -0.57 9.25
N TYR A 311 -3.17 -1.42 10.26
CA TYR A 311 -2.67 -1.06 11.58
C TYR A 311 -1.15 -0.80 11.54
N PRO A 312 -0.60 -0.01 12.48
CA PRO A 312 0.84 0.25 12.54
C PRO A 312 1.70 -1.02 12.72
N ASP A 313 1.11 -2.10 13.24
CA ASP A 313 1.74 -3.41 13.39
C ASP A 313 1.71 -4.27 12.11
N GLY A 314 1.21 -3.72 11.00
CA GLY A 314 1.15 -4.38 9.69
C GLY A 314 -0.09 -5.26 9.48
N ARG A 315 -0.97 -5.43 10.47
CA ARG A 315 -2.22 -6.20 10.30
C ARG A 315 -3.29 -5.39 9.59
N LEU A 316 -4.17 -6.05 8.85
CA LEU A 316 -5.29 -5.40 8.17
C LEU A 316 -6.29 -4.84 9.20
N GLN A 317 -6.67 -3.57 9.02
CA GLN A 317 -7.71 -2.93 9.82
C GLN A 317 -9.07 -3.00 9.12
N GLU A 318 -9.11 -2.66 7.82
CA GLU A 318 -10.34 -2.60 7.04
C GLU A 318 -10.05 -2.79 5.55
N ALA A 319 -10.67 -3.81 4.95
CA ALA A 319 -10.76 -4.02 3.49
C ALA A 319 -12.20 -3.81 2.97
N GLY A 320 -12.92 -2.87 3.59
CA GLY A 320 -14.34 -2.59 3.37
C GLY A 320 -15.21 -2.85 4.59
N GLY A 321 -16.19 -1.98 4.82
CA GLY A 321 -17.18 -2.09 5.89
C GLY A 321 -18.44 -2.84 5.45
N ILE A 322 -18.97 -3.65 6.38
CA ILE A 322 -20.23 -4.41 6.24
C ILE A 322 -21.17 -3.95 7.35
N ILE A 323 -22.46 -3.77 7.03
CA ILE A 323 -23.49 -3.45 8.04
C ILE A 323 -24.56 -4.53 8.07
N PHE A 324 -24.85 -5.10 9.23
CA PHE A 324 -25.87 -6.15 9.40
C PHE A 324 -27.27 -5.59 9.67
N ASN A 325 -28.28 -6.45 9.73
CA ASN A 325 -29.68 -6.04 9.91
C ASN A 325 -29.99 -5.35 11.25
N ASP A 326 -29.16 -5.61 12.26
CA ASP A 326 -29.24 -4.96 13.56
C ASP A 326 -28.49 -3.63 13.62
N ALA A 327 -27.94 -3.17 12.48
CA ALA A 327 -27.06 -2.02 12.31
C ALA A 327 -25.62 -2.19 12.82
N SER A 328 -25.24 -3.37 13.32
CA SER A 328 -23.85 -3.60 13.71
C SER A 328 -22.92 -3.58 12.50
N GLY A 329 -21.73 -3.03 12.69
CA GLY A 329 -20.70 -2.89 11.66
C GLY A 329 -19.57 -3.90 11.82
N TRP A 330 -18.99 -4.32 10.69
CA TRP A 330 -17.82 -5.18 10.65
C TRP A 330 -16.83 -4.71 9.59
N ASN A 331 -15.57 -4.56 10.00
CA ASN A 331 -14.47 -4.24 9.09
C ASN A 331 -13.92 -5.54 8.50
N TYR A 332 -14.14 -5.74 7.20
CA TYR A 332 -13.74 -6.96 6.52
C TYR A 332 -12.22 -7.17 6.60
N GLY A 333 -11.81 -8.37 7.01
CA GLY A 333 -10.41 -8.75 7.15
C GLY A 333 -9.68 -8.21 8.38
N ARG A 334 -10.37 -7.57 9.32
CA ARG A 334 -9.79 -7.05 10.57
C ARG A 334 -8.88 -8.09 11.27
N LEU A 335 -7.68 -7.65 11.64
CA LEU A 335 -6.57 -8.41 12.27
C LEU A 335 -5.96 -9.53 11.41
N GLN A 336 -6.36 -9.68 10.14
CA GLN A 336 -5.78 -10.66 9.22
C GLN A 336 -4.58 -10.09 8.46
N ASP A 337 -3.92 -10.93 7.68
CA ASP A 337 -2.81 -10.54 6.81
C ASP A 337 -3.32 -9.70 5.62
N PRO A 338 -2.89 -8.44 5.45
CA PRO A 338 -3.31 -7.59 4.34
C PRO A 338 -2.81 -8.09 2.97
N THR A 339 -1.82 -8.96 2.92
CA THR A 339 -1.28 -9.51 1.65
C THR A 339 -2.14 -10.64 1.08
N ASN A 340 -3.10 -11.16 1.85
CA ASN A 340 -3.99 -12.21 1.39
C ASN A 340 -4.74 -11.76 0.10
N PRO A 341 -4.72 -12.56 -0.99
CA PRO A 341 -5.33 -12.18 -2.27
C PRO A 341 -6.79 -11.74 -2.16
N LYS A 342 -7.55 -12.31 -1.22
CA LYS A 342 -8.97 -11.96 -1.02
C LYS A 342 -9.19 -10.50 -0.63
N PHE A 343 -8.18 -9.80 -0.09
CA PHE A 343 -8.24 -8.38 0.26
C PHE A 343 -7.62 -7.46 -0.80
N ASN A 344 -6.90 -8.03 -1.78
CA ASN A 344 -6.23 -7.32 -2.85
C ASN A 344 -7.09 -7.32 -4.13
N GLN A 345 -8.37 -7.02 -3.94
CA GLN A 345 -9.34 -6.80 -5.01
C GLN A 345 -10.27 -5.64 -4.61
N SER A 346 -10.51 -4.70 -5.52
CA SER A 346 -11.47 -3.63 -5.30
C SER A 346 -12.91 -4.18 -5.38
N ARG A 347 -13.80 -3.73 -4.50
CA ARG A 347 -15.18 -4.26 -4.43
C ARG A 347 -16.18 -3.23 -3.92
N GLU A 348 -17.44 -3.44 -4.24
CA GLU A 348 -18.53 -2.68 -3.64
C GLU A 348 -18.70 -3.09 -2.17
N ILE A 349 -18.93 -2.11 -1.31
CA ILE A 349 -18.97 -2.25 0.16
C ILE A 349 -20.16 -1.47 0.71
N ASP A 350 -20.61 -1.80 1.92
CA ASP A 350 -21.72 -1.07 2.54
C ASP A 350 -21.28 0.34 2.97
N TYR A 351 -20.06 0.45 3.51
CA TYR A 351 -19.42 1.71 3.88
C TYR A 351 -17.89 1.59 3.91
N CYS A 352 -17.19 2.72 3.85
CA CYS A 352 -15.78 2.84 4.24
C CYS A 352 -15.64 3.85 5.37
N SER A 353 -14.61 3.67 6.21
CA SER A 353 -14.39 4.58 7.33
C SER A 353 -14.03 6.00 6.90
N GLY A 354 -14.55 6.99 7.63
CA GLY A 354 -14.16 8.40 7.55
C GLY A 354 -12.66 8.66 7.78
N ALA A 355 -11.89 7.65 8.22
CA ALA A 355 -10.44 7.72 8.31
C ALA A 355 -9.75 7.96 6.96
N SER A 356 -10.33 7.49 5.85
CA SER A 356 -9.84 7.76 4.49
C SER A 356 -10.96 7.56 3.45
N LEU A 357 -11.87 8.54 3.38
CA LEU A 357 -13.06 8.51 2.51
C LEU A 357 -12.97 9.60 1.45
N MET A 358 -13.14 9.25 0.17
CA MET A 358 -13.20 10.22 -0.93
C MET A 358 -14.56 10.18 -1.61
N ILE A 359 -15.16 11.35 -1.84
CA ILE A 359 -16.49 11.53 -2.42
C ILE A 359 -16.45 12.57 -3.55
N ARG A 360 -17.30 12.42 -4.56
CA ARG A 360 -17.52 13.49 -5.56
C ARG A 360 -18.09 14.72 -4.88
N LYS A 361 -17.52 15.90 -5.15
CA LYS A 361 -18.05 17.15 -4.58
C LYS A 361 -19.52 17.37 -4.95
N THR A 362 -19.92 17.06 -6.18
CA THR A 362 -21.32 17.14 -6.63
C THR A 362 -22.26 16.25 -5.82
N LEU A 363 -21.82 15.02 -5.49
CA LEU A 363 -22.60 14.11 -4.65
C LEU A 363 -22.63 14.60 -3.20
N TRP A 364 -21.52 15.10 -2.67
CA TRP A 364 -21.47 15.71 -1.34
C TRP A 364 -22.49 16.86 -1.21
N GLU A 365 -22.54 17.74 -2.21
CA GLU A 365 -23.51 18.84 -2.28
C GLU A 365 -24.95 18.34 -2.41
N GLN A 366 -25.19 17.33 -3.25
CA GLN A 366 -26.50 16.69 -3.41
C GLN A 366 -27.02 16.08 -2.10
N LEU A 367 -26.16 15.41 -1.33
CA LEU A 367 -26.54 14.75 -0.09
C LEU A 367 -26.61 15.71 1.12
N GLY A 368 -26.08 16.93 0.99
CA GLY A 368 -26.00 17.90 2.08
C GLY A 368 -24.88 17.61 3.10
N GLY A 369 -23.89 16.80 2.72
CA GLY A 369 -22.75 16.41 3.55
C GLY A 369 -23.07 15.40 4.67
N PHE A 370 -22.20 15.34 5.69
CA PHE A 370 -22.43 14.49 6.86
C PHE A 370 -23.68 14.91 7.64
N ASP A 371 -24.53 13.95 7.98
CA ASP A 371 -25.78 14.21 8.68
C ASP A 371 -25.53 14.56 10.16
N LEU A 372 -25.99 15.75 10.57
CA LEU A 372 -25.77 16.29 11.92
C LEU A 372 -26.41 15.45 13.02
N ARG A 373 -27.32 14.50 12.69
CA ARG A 373 -27.84 13.52 13.66
C ARG A 373 -26.74 12.70 14.35
N TYR A 374 -25.62 12.51 13.66
CA TYR A 374 -24.48 11.73 14.14
C TYR A 374 -23.40 12.59 14.80
N ALA A 375 -23.60 13.91 14.90
CA ALA A 375 -22.68 14.76 15.64
C ALA A 375 -22.58 14.29 17.11
N PRO A 376 -21.37 14.25 17.68
CA PRO A 376 -20.13 14.77 17.11
C PRO A 376 -19.29 13.77 16.26
N ALA A 377 -19.55 12.46 16.32
CA ALA A 377 -18.80 11.41 15.59
C ALA A 377 -19.50 10.04 15.66
N TYR A 378 -19.01 9.08 14.86
CA TYR A 378 -19.49 7.72 14.62
C TYR A 378 -20.85 7.62 13.89
N TYR A 379 -20.89 6.73 12.88
CA TYR A 379 -21.99 6.47 11.93
C TYR A 379 -22.24 7.57 10.89
N GLU A 380 -21.57 8.73 10.94
CA GLU A 380 -21.66 9.75 9.88
C GLU A 380 -21.15 9.24 8.53
N ASP A 381 -20.09 8.44 8.54
CA ASP A 381 -19.46 7.84 7.37
C ASP A 381 -20.31 6.70 6.79
N THR A 382 -20.79 5.81 7.67
CA THR A 382 -21.76 4.76 7.31
C THR A 382 -23.03 5.37 6.71
N ASP A 383 -23.58 6.40 7.34
CA ASP A 383 -24.77 7.09 6.86
C ASP A 383 -24.58 7.75 5.51
N LEU A 384 -23.45 8.45 5.31
CA LEU A 384 -23.11 9.06 4.03
C LEU A 384 -23.01 8.01 2.91
N CYS A 385 -22.41 6.85 3.21
CA CYS A 385 -22.31 5.72 2.27
C CYS A 385 -23.69 5.15 1.91
N PHE A 386 -24.59 5.00 2.89
CA PHE A 386 -25.96 4.54 2.63
C PHE A 386 -26.76 5.57 1.83
N ALA A 387 -26.61 6.85 2.14
CA ALA A 387 -27.25 7.94 1.40
C ALA A 387 -26.76 7.99 -0.06
N ALA A 388 -25.46 7.80 -0.30
CA ALA A 388 -24.90 7.70 -1.64
C ALA A 388 -25.49 6.53 -2.43
N ARG A 389 -25.63 5.35 -1.79
CA ARG A 389 -26.26 4.16 -2.39
C ARG A 389 -27.74 4.38 -2.70
N GLN A 390 -28.47 5.02 -1.79
CA GLN A 390 -29.87 5.39 -2.02
C GLN A 390 -30.01 6.38 -3.18
N ALA A 391 -29.02 7.25 -3.40
CA ALA A 391 -28.94 8.16 -4.54
C ALA A 391 -28.50 7.48 -5.86
N GLY A 392 -28.27 6.16 -5.87
CA GLY A 392 -27.91 5.39 -7.06
C GLY A 392 -26.41 5.26 -7.35
N TYR A 393 -25.55 5.73 -6.43
CA TYR A 393 -24.10 5.60 -6.57
C TYR A 393 -23.56 4.34 -5.87
N LYS A 394 -22.42 3.85 -6.35
CA LYS A 394 -21.67 2.79 -5.67
C LYS A 394 -20.68 3.36 -4.65
N VAL A 395 -20.42 2.58 -3.61
CA VAL A 395 -19.36 2.83 -2.61
C VAL A 395 -18.31 1.74 -2.80
N LEU A 396 -17.07 2.13 -3.09
CA LEU A 396 -16.03 1.19 -3.51
C LEU A 396 -14.82 1.18 -2.57
N TYR A 397 -14.46 0.00 -2.11
CA TYR A 397 -13.14 -0.25 -1.53
C TYR A 397 -12.08 -0.31 -2.63
N CYS A 398 -11.05 0.53 -2.55
CA CYS A 398 -9.92 0.56 -3.48
C CYS A 398 -8.70 -0.11 -2.84
N HIS A 399 -8.45 -1.38 -3.18
CA HIS A 399 -7.39 -2.17 -2.54
C HIS A 399 -5.97 -1.64 -2.81
N ASP A 400 -5.73 -1.06 -3.99
CA ASP A 400 -4.46 -0.43 -4.37
C ASP A 400 -4.22 0.92 -3.66
N SER A 401 -5.16 1.37 -2.83
CA SER A 401 -5.02 2.56 -2.01
C SER A 401 -4.80 2.19 -0.56
N GLU A 402 -3.55 2.19 -0.11
CA GLU A 402 -3.19 1.80 1.25
C GLU A 402 -2.92 3.01 2.15
N VAL A 403 -3.46 2.95 3.37
CA VAL A 403 -3.25 3.96 4.42
C VAL A 403 -3.02 3.24 5.74
N ILE A 404 -1.93 3.56 6.42
CA ILE A 404 -1.68 3.12 7.79
C ILE A 404 -2.46 4.05 8.72
N HIS A 405 -3.26 3.52 9.63
CA HIS A 405 -4.10 4.31 10.54
C HIS A 405 -3.92 3.87 11.99
N HIS A 406 -3.53 4.83 12.84
CA HIS A 406 -3.28 4.64 14.26
C HIS A 406 -4.58 4.77 15.05
N GLU A 407 -5.51 3.82 14.84
CA GLU A 407 -6.88 3.86 15.35
C GLU A 407 -6.98 4.17 16.85
N GLY A 408 -7.89 5.09 17.22
CA GLY A 408 -8.23 5.36 18.61
C GLY A 408 -7.26 6.26 19.37
N ILE A 409 -6.17 6.70 18.72
CA ILE A 409 -5.22 7.67 19.29
C ILE A 409 -5.90 9.04 19.49
N THR A 410 -6.71 9.48 18.54
CA THR A 410 -7.33 10.82 18.58
C THR A 410 -8.70 10.82 19.27
N ALA A 411 -9.49 9.75 19.11
CA ALA A 411 -10.86 9.67 19.65
C ALA A 411 -10.97 8.97 21.03
N GLY A 412 -9.86 8.41 21.54
CA GLY A 412 -9.85 7.59 22.76
C GLY A 412 -10.32 6.15 22.54
N THR A 413 -10.18 5.30 23.57
CA THR A 413 -10.53 3.87 23.52
C THR A 413 -11.75 3.48 24.35
N ASP A 414 -12.18 4.33 25.27
CA ASP A 414 -13.31 4.07 26.18
C ASP A 414 -14.66 4.19 25.48
N ILE A 415 -15.48 3.13 25.52
CA ILE A 415 -16.82 3.07 24.90
C ILE A 415 -17.90 3.60 25.88
N GLN A 416 -17.58 3.79 27.16
CA GLN A 416 -18.52 4.29 28.16
C GLN A 416 -18.45 5.81 28.35
N SER A 417 -17.37 6.46 27.91
CA SER A 417 -17.18 7.91 28.00
C SER A 417 -16.46 8.48 26.78
N GLY A 418 -16.40 9.80 26.65
CA GLY A 418 -15.75 10.47 25.52
C GLY A 418 -16.45 10.24 24.17
N TYR A 419 -15.72 10.44 23.07
CA TYR A 419 -16.30 10.35 21.72
C TYR A 419 -16.78 8.94 21.38
N LYS A 420 -16.10 7.88 21.84
CA LYS A 420 -16.45 6.50 21.51
C LYS A 420 -17.81 6.04 22.05
N ALA A 421 -18.33 6.66 23.12
CA ALA A 421 -19.70 6.40 23.59
C ALA A 421 -20.77 6.72 22.54
N TYR A 422 -20.49 7.63 21.60
CA TYR A 422 -21.41 7.93 20.52
C TYR A 422 -21.59 6.77 19.54
N GLN A 423 -20.70 5.77 19.50
CA GLN A 423 -20.94 4.54 18.70
C GLN A 423 -22.27 3.89 19.07
N ALA A 424 -22.54 3.68 20.36
CA ALA A 424 -23.77 3.04 20.83
C ALA A 424 -25.00 3.94 20.66
N ILE A 425 -24.85 5.25 20.88
CA ILE A 425 -25.93 6.23 20.73
C ILE A 425 -26.35 6.34 19.26
N ASN A 426 -25.37 6.52 18.38
CA ASN A 426 -25.58 6.75 16.96
C ASN A 426 -25.93 5.47 16.20
N HIS A 427 -25.50 4.30 16.68
CA HIS A 427 -26.01 3.01 16.21
C HIS A 427 -27.55 2.97 16.23
N LYS A 428 -28.17 3.34 17.37
CA LYS A 428 -29.64 3.35 17.49
C LYS A 428 -30.29 4.35 16.54
N LYS A 429 -29.71 5.53 16.37
CA LYS A 429 -30.20 6.55 15.42
C LYS A 429 -30.10 6.06 13.97
N PHE A 430 -28.99 5.43 13.61
CA PHE A 430 -28.77 4.85 12.29
C PHE A 430 -29.74 3.70 12.00
N GLN A 431 -29.90 2.78 12.97
CA GLN A 431 -30.85 1.69 12.86
C GLN A 431 -32.28 2.22 12.63
N ALA A 432 -32.70 3.25 13.39
CA ALA A 432 -34.01 3.85 13.22
C ALA A 432 -34.18 4.54 11.84
N LYS A 433 -33.15 5.25 11.35
CA LYS A 433 -33.18 5.92 10.03
C LYS A 433 -33.27 4.90 8.89
N TRP A 434 -32.50 3.83 8.96
CA TRP A 434 -32.30 2.89 7.85
C TRP A 434 -33.03 1.56 8.02
N TRP A 435 -33.93 1.42 9.00
CA TRP A 435 -34.65 0.17 9.30
C TRP A 435 -35.16 -0.57 8.06
N ASN A 436 -35.78 0.13 7.11
CA ASN A 436 -36.31 -0.48 5.89
C ASN A 436 -35.20 -1.13 5.03
N VAL A 437 -34.05 -0.49 4.89
CA VAL A 437 -32.89 -1.03 4.16
C VAL A 437 -32.23 -2.15 4.95
N LEU A 438 -32.06 -1.96 6.26
CA LEU A 438 -31.45 -2.95 7.15
C LEU A 438 -32.28 -4.23 7.27
N SER A 439 -33.61 -4.15 7.12
CA SER A 439 -34.49 -5.32 7.15
C SER A 439 -34.19 -6.36 6.06
N THR A 440 -33.52 -5.96 4.97
CA THR A 440 -33.08 -6.86 3.90
C THR A 440 -31.65 -7.36 4.08
N HIS A 441 -30.93 -6.90 5.11
CA HIS A 441 -29.57 -7.33 5.41
C HIS A 441 -29.58 -8.69 6.14
N MET A 442 -28.46 -9.40 6.07
CA MET A 442 -28.25 -10.60 6.88
C MET A 442 -28.04 -10.23 8.37
N PRO A 443 -28.40 -11.13 9.31
CA PRO A 443 -28.00 -10.97 10.70
C PRO A 443 -26.48 -11.04 10.85
N PRO A 444 -25.93 -10.43 11.92
CA PRO A 444 -24.51 -10.55 12.21
C PRO A 444 -24.14 -12.03 12.42
N PRO A 445 -22.98 -12.48 11.92
CA PRO A 445 -22.52 -13.83 12.19
C PRO A 445 -22.25 -14.00 13.69
N PRO A 446 -22.26 -15.24 14.21
CA PRO A 446 -21.66 -15.52 15.50
C PRO A 446 -20.24 -14.94 15.50
N GLN A 447 -19.82 -14.29 16.58
CA GLN A 447 -18.56 -13.53 16.67
C GLN A 447 -17.28 -14.32 16.33
N THR A 448 -17.40 -15.63 16.05
CA THR A 448 -16.34 -16.59 15.77
C THR A 448 -16.19 -17.01 14.29
N SER A 449 -16.99 -16.53 13.32
CA SER A 449 -16.80 -16.90 11.89
C SER A 449 -16.61 -15.71 10.92
N PRO A 450 -15.36 -15.30 10.66
CA PRO A 450 -15.01 -14.32 9.63
C PRO A 450 -15.51 -14.66 8.21
N GLU A 451 -15.73 -15.95 7.93
CA GLU A 451 -16.12 -16.47 6.62
C GLU A 451 -17.57 -16.10 6.26
N ALA A 452 -18.49 -16.08 7.23
CA ALA A 452 -19.90 -15.76 7.00
C ALA A 452 -20.11 -14.29 6.59
N ALA A 453 -19.32 -13.37 7.14
CA ALA A 453 -19.30 -11.97 6.70
C ALA A 453 -18.72 -11.83 5.28
N ALA A 454 -17.73 -12.65 4.92
CA ALA A 454 -17.12 -12.67 3.59
C ALA A 454 -18.12 -13.07 2.50
N PHE A 455 -19.00 -14.05 2.77
CA PHE A 455 -20.00 -14.53 1.81
C PHE A 455 -20.92 -13.42 1.30
N ARG A 456 -21.30 -12.45 2.14
CA ARG A 456 -22.16 -11.34 1.70
C ARG A 456 -21.46 -10.39 0.73
N LEU A 457 -20.20 -10.04 0.99
CA LEU A 457 -19.40 -9.22 0.07
C LEU A 457 -19.07 -9.95 -1.23
N MET A 458 -18.91 -11.28 -1.19
CA MET A 458 -18.70 -12.11 -2.38
C MET A 458 -19.98 -12.34 -3.20
N ALA A 459 -21.16 -12.31 -2.56
CA ALA A 459 -22.46 -12.47 -3.23
C ALA A 459 -22.99 -11.17 -3.86
N ALA A 460 -22.52 -10.01 -3.40
CA ALA A 460 -22.77 -8.73 -4.07
C ALA A 460 -22.03 -8.76 -5.42
N LYS A 461 -22.77 -8.69 -6.53
CA LYS A 461 -22.27 -8.76 -7.91
C LYS A 461 -20.93 -8.02 -8.00
N THR A 462 -19.85 -8.78 -8.01
CA THR A 462 -18.50 -8.31 -8.27
C THR A 462 -18.60 -7.46 -9.53
N THR A 463 -18.35 -6.16 -9.42
CA THR A 463 -17.99 -5.38 -10.58
C THR A 463 -16.77 -6.08 -11.16
N ALA A 464 -17.00 -6.86 -12.22
CA ALA A 464 -16.01 -7.73 -12.82
C ALA A 464 -14.83 -6.88 -13.25
N PHE A 465 -13.82 -6.78 -12.40
CA PHE A 465 -12.55 -6.17 -12.77
C PHE A 465 -11.85 -7.19 -13.64
N ARG A 466 -11.97 -7.00 -14.95
CA ARG A 466 -11.15 -7.71 -15.92
C ARG A 466 -9.70 -7.30 -15.67
N ILE A 467 -8.85 -8.27 -15.35
CA ILE A 467 -7.40 -8.10 -15.47
C ILE A 467 -7.13 -7.61 -16.90
N PRO A 468 -6.35 -6.53 -17.10
CA PRO A 468 -5.98 -6.10 -18.43
C PRO A 468 -5.38 -7.29 -19.20
N ASN A 469 -5.85 -7.57 -20.43
CA ASN A 469 -5.48 -8.77 -21.21
C ASN A 469 -3.95 -9.00 -21.38
N HIS A 470 -3.10 -8.04 -21.02
CA HIS A 470 -1.64 -8.11 -21.10
C HIS A 470 -0.95 -8.56 -19.80
N LYS A 471 -1.65 -8.72 -18.67
CA LYS A 471 -1.07 -9.21 -17.41
C LYS A 471 -1.54 -10.64 -17.12
N ILE A 472 -0.60 -11.51 -16.79
CA ILE A 472 -0.84 -12.91 -16.44
C ILE A 472 -0.81 -13.01 -14.90
N LEU A 473 -1.93 -13.39 -14.30
CA LEU A 473 -2.02 -13.80 -12.91
C LEU A 473 -2.41 -15.28 -12.89
N ALA A 474 -1.42 -16.12 -12.61
CA ALA A 474 -1.52 -17.57 -12.75
C ALA A 474 -1.44 -18.30 -11.41
N THR A 475 -2.21 -19.38 -11.26
CA THR A 475 -2.09 -20.35 -10.16
C THR A 475 -2.01 -21.77 -10.69
N HIS A 476 -1.40 -22.68 -9.94
CA HIS A 476 -1.48 -24.10 -10.26
C HIS A 476 -2.91 -24.59 -10.06
N LEU A 477 -3.37 -25.40 -11.00
CA LEU A 477 -4.59 -26.19 -10.84
C LEU A 477 -4.25 -27.43 -10.01
N LEU A 478 -4.90 -27.62 -8.86
CA LEU A 478 -4.45 -28.59 -7.84
C LEU A 478 -5.45 -29.74 -7.60
N ALA A 479 -6.68 -29.69 -8.12
CA ALA A 479 -7.72 -30.72 -8.02
C ALA A 479 -7.72 -31.46 -6.68
N GLN A 480 -8.30 -30.81 -5.66
CA GLN A 480 -8.39 -31.32 -4.28
C GLN A 480 -7.06 -31.36 -3.51
N GLY A 481 -6.10 -30.52 -3.93
CA GLY A 481 -4.98 -30.10 -3.08
C GLY A 481 -3.67 -30.87 -3.28
N TRP A 482 -3.58 -31.81 -4.23
CA TRP A 482 -2.35 -32.57 -4.51
C TRP A 482 -2.16 -32.78 -6.01
N ALA A 483 -1.07 -32.27 -6.58
CA ALA A 483 -0.77 -32.36 -8.02
C ALA A 483 -0.67 -33.80 -8.55
N ALA A 484 -0.24 -34.75 -7.70
CA ALA A 484 -0.16 -36.18 -8.04
C ALA A 484 -1.53 -36.89 -8.13
N ASN A 485 -2.58 -36.31 -7.53
CA ASN A 485 -3.92 -36.91 -7.50
C ASN A 485 -4.78 -36.54 -8.71
N PHE A 486 -4.41 -35.48 -9.45
CA PHE A 486 -5.18 -34.97 -10.59
C PHE A 486 -5.42 -36.05 -11.65
N TRP A 487 -4.42 -36.90 -11.85
CA TRP A 487 -4.30 -37.82 -12.97
C TRP A 487 -4.63 -39.26 -12.59
N SER A 488 -4.54 -39.61 -11.30
CA SER A 488 -4.87 -40.94 -10.79
C SER A 488 -6.38 -41.14 -10.55
N TYR A 489 -7.14 -40.05 -10.37
CA TYR A 489 -8.60 -40.08 -10.20
C TYR A 489 -9.25 -38.88 -10.87
N LEU A 490 -9.55 -39.00 -12.17
CA LEU A 490 -10.26 -37.96 -12.90
C LEU A 490 -11.70 -37.86 -12.44
N ASN A 491 -11.94 -36.92 -11.53
CA ASN A 491 -13.28 -36.40 -11.31
C ASN A 491 -13.41 -35.02 -11.96
N ILE A 492 -13.38 -35.01 -13.30
CA ILE A 492 -13.60 -33.82 -14.13
C ILE A 492 -14.95 -33.13 -13.82
N ASN A 493 -15.87 -33.81 -13.12
CA ASN A 493 -17.17 -33.27 -12.75
C ASN A 493 -17.09 -32.14 -11.71
N HIS A 494 -15.99 -32.01 -10.96
CA HIS A 494 -15.83 -30.92 -9.97
C HIS A 494 -14.89 -29.81 -10.42
N ILE A 495 -14.34 -29.89 -11.63
CA ILE A 495 -13.35 -28.92 -12.08
C ILE A 495 -13.96 -27.54 -12.33
N ASP A 496 -15.23 -27.48 -12.70
CA ASP A 496 -15.94 -26.21 -12.90
C ASP A 496 -16.03 -25.41 -11.59
N GLU A 497 -16.16 -26.08 -10.44
CA GLU A 497 -16.16 -25.45 -9.11
C GLU A 497 -14.79 -24.87 -8.76
N GLU A 498 -13.71 -25.59 -9.06
CA GLU A 498 -12.34 -25.13 -8.82
C GLU A 498 -11.94 -24.00 -9.77
N LEU A 499 -12.29 -24.09 -11.05
CA LEU A 499 -12.08 -23.03 -12.03
C LEU A 499 -12.87 -21.77 -11.65
N TYR A 500 -14.12 -21.93 -11.21
CA TYR A 500 -14.91 -20.83 -10.66
C TYR A 500 -14.24 -20.21 -9.43
N LEU A 501 -13.72 -21.01 -8.51
CA LEU A 501 -12.98 -20.52 -7.34
C LEU A 501 -11.73 -19.75 -7.75
N ILE A 502 -10.92 -20.29 -8.65
CA ILE A 502 -9.71 -19.65 -9.21
C ILE A 502 -10.06 -18.28 -9.81
N GLN A 503 -11.14 -18.21 -10.60
CA GLN A 503 -11.64 -16.96 -11.16
C GLN A 503 -12.13 -15.99 -10.09
N SER A 504 -12.84 -16.49 -9.06
CA SER A 504 -13.36 -15.67 -7.97
C SER A 504 -12.25 -15.07 -7.11
N VAL A 505 -11.10 -15.76 -7.01
CA VAL A 505 -9.88 -15.26 -6.34
C VAL A 505 -9.08 -14.33 -7.27
N GLY A 506 -9.52 -14.16 -8.51
CA GLY A 506 -9.04 -13.14 -9.44
C GLY A 506 -7.94 -13.63 -10.38
N PHE A 507 -7.61 -14.93 -10.42
CA PHE A 507 -6.68 -15.45 -11.42
C PHE A 507 -7.32 -15.43 -12.81
N ASN A 508 -6.55 -15.03 -13.83
CA ASN A 508 -6.96 -15.12 -15.23
C ASN A 508 -6.21 -16.20 -16.00
N THR A 509 -5.32 -16.92 -15.34
CA THR A 509 -4.51 -17.99 -15.94
C THR A 509 -4.40 -19.18 -14.99
N VAL A 510 -4.40 -20.40 -15.53
CA VAL A 510 -4.11 -21.62 -14.78
C VAL A 510 -2.83 -22.27 -15.30
N ILE A 511 -2.03 -22.78 -14.37
CA ILE A 511 -0.84 -23.58 -14.64
C ILE A 511 -1.24 -25.04 -14.53
N ILE A 512 -1.22 -25.76 -15.66
CA ILE A 512 -1.55 -27.18 -15.73
C ILE A 512 -0.25 -27.97 -15.75
N LEU A 513 -0.11 -28.88 -14.78
CA LEU A 513 1.01 -29.81 -14.74
C LEU A 513 0.77 -30.95 -15.74
N VAL A 514 1.71 -31.13 -16.67
CA VAL A 514 1.73 -32.27 -17.59
C VAL A 514 2.23 -33.50 -16.81
N PRO A 515 1.43 -34.58 -16.68
CA PRO A 515 1.78 -35.71 -15.82
C PRO A 515 2.85 -36.60 -16.42
N TRP A 516 3.64 -37.19 -15.53
CA TRP A 516 4.53 -38.30 -15.86
C TRP A 516 3.77 -39.61 -16.07
N VAL A 517 2.68 -39.82 -15.32
CA VAL A 517 1.93 -41.09 -15.28
C VAL A 517 1.37 -41.51 -16.64
N GLY A 518 1.08 -40.57 -17.56
CA GLY A 518 0.64 -40.87 -18.92
C GLY A 518 1.71 -41.58 -19.78
N PHE A 519 2.98 -41.52 -19.38
CA PHE A 519 4.13 -42.12 -20.06
C PHE A 519 4.49 -43.48 -19.43
N GLN A 520 4.12 -44.59 -20.09
CA GLN A 520 4.26 -45.94 -19.52
C GLN A 520 5.67 -46.51 -19.74
N THR A 521 6.63 -46.07 -18.94
CA THR A 521 8.05 -46.45 -19.05
C THR A 521 8.36 -47.94 -18.83
N LYS A 522 7.42 -48.72 -18.29
CA LYS A 522 7.61 -50.15 -17.95
C LYS A 522 6.99 -51.12 -18.95
N VAL A 523 6.32 -50.62 -19.99
CA VAL A 523 5.74 -51.45 -21.04
C VAL A 523 6.73 -51.54 -22.19
N ASP A 524 6.91 -52.73 -22.77
CA ASP A 524 7.78 -52.95 -23.93
C ASP A 524 6.93 -53.45 -25.12
N PRO A 525 6.83 -52.69 -26.23
CA PRO A 525 7.42 -51.36 -26.43
C PRO A 525 6.79 -50.30 -25.53
N ILE A 526 7.51 -49.20 -25.29
CA ILE A 526 7.00 -48.07 -24.49
C ILE A 526 5.69 -47.58 -25.12
N THR A 527 4.67 -47.41 -24.27
CA THR A 527 3.32 -46.99 -24.68
C THR A 527 2.85 -45.82 -23.83
N TYR A 528 1.69 -45.27 -24.19
CA TYR A 528 1.06 -44.12 -23.53
C TYR A 528 -0.33 -44.51 -23.06
N HIS A 529 -0.78 -43.93 -21.94
CA HIS A 529 -2.19 -44.04 -21.59
C HIS A 529 -3.03 -43.10 -22.47
N GLU A 530 -3.60 -43.61 -23.55
CA GLU A 530 -4.32 -42.80 -24.54
C GLU A 530 -5.51 -42.00 -23.95
N ASP A 531 -6.15 -42.49 -22.89
CA ASP A 531 -7.22 -41.78 -22.19
C ASP A 531 -6.76 -40.41 -21.66
N TYR A 532 -5.49 -40.25 -21.30
CA TYR A 532 -4.95 -38.99 -20.78
C TYR A 532 -4.96 -37.87 -21.79
N PHE A 533 -4.74 -38.17 -23.06
CA PHE A 533 -4.80 -37.17 -24.12
C PHE A 533 -6.23 -36.64 -24.28
N THR A 534 -7.21 -37.55 -24.24
CA THR A 534 -8.64 -37.20 -24.29
C THR A 534 -9.04 -36.33 -23.09
N LEU A 535 -8.56 -36.67 -21.91
CA LEU A 535 -8.87 -35.96 -20.68
C LEU A 535 -8.16 -34.61 -20.58
N PHE A 536 -6.93 -34.54 -21.08
CA PHE A 536 -6.20 -33.29 -21.24
C PHE A 536 -6.96 -32.35 -22.17
N GLU A 537 -7.45 -32.84 -23.32
CA GLU A 537 -8.27 -32.06 -24.24
C GLU A 537 -9.54 -31.53 -23.55
N GLN A 538 -10.32 -32.39 -22.87
CA GLN A 538 -11.53 -31.98 -22.13
C GLN A 538 -11.23 -30.94 -21.04
N LEU A 539 -10.08 -31.02 -20.39
CA LEU A 539 -9.64 -30.02 -19.43
C LEU A 539 -9.40 -28.67 -20.10
N LEU A 540 -8.66 -28.64 -21.21
CA LEU A 540 -8.39 -27.39 -21.93
C LEU A 540 -9.70 -26.77 -22.43
N GLU A 541 -10.65 -27.59 -22.90
CA GLU A 541 -12.00 -27.15 -23.27
C GLU A 541 -12.74 -26.47 -22.12
N LYS A 542 -12.73 -27.09 -20.93
CA LYS A 542 -13.38 -26.50 -19.74
C LYS A 542 -12.70 -25.21 -19.29
N VAL A 543 -11.37 -25.17 -19.24
CA VAL A 543 -10.63 -23.95 -18.89
C VAL A 543 -10.91 -22.82 -19.90
N GLN A 544 -10.98 -23.16 -21.19
CA GLN A 544 -11.37 -22.22 -22.25
C GLN A 544 -12.82 -21.75 -22.11
N ALA A 545 -13.76 -22.65 -21.78
CA ALA A 545 -15.15 -22.30 -21.55
C ALA A 545 -15.33 -21.33 -20.37
N HIS A 546 -14.47 -21.43 -19.36
CA HIS A 546 -14.38 -20.47 -18.27
C HIS A 546 -13.68 -19.15 -18.68
N GLY A 547 -13.04 -19.06 -19.85
CA GLY A 547 -12.37 -17.85 -20.32
C GLY A 547 -11.03 -17.57 -19.61
N LEU A 548 -10.41 -18.60 -19.03
CA LEU A 548 -9.09 -18.54 -18.43
C LEU A 548 -8.00 -18.82 -19.48
N GLN A 549 -6.83 -18.23 -19.30
CA GLN A 549 -5.62 -18.56 -20.05
C GLN A 549 -4.94 -19.79 -19.45
N ILE A 550 -4.10 -20.47 -20.24
CA ILE A 550 -3.42 -21.72 -19.85
C ILE A 550 -1.91 -21.56 -20.02
N ILE A 551 -1.16 -21.98 -19.00
CA ILE A 551 0.27 -22.21 -19.07
C ILE A 551 0.53 -23.66 -18.74
N LEU A 552 1.34 -24.34 -19.55
CA LEU A 552 1.75 -25.71 -19.27
C LEU A 552 3.02 -25.71 -18.44
N ARG A 553 3.01 -26.45 -17.33
CA ARG A 553 4.22 -26.77 -16.58
C ARG A 553 4.61 -28.20 -16.89
N LEU A 554 5.81 -28.35 -17.45
CA LEU A 554 6.50 -29.62 -17.51
C LEU A 554 7.21 -29.79 -16.17
N GLY A 555 6.67 -30.62 -15.28
CA GLY A 555 7.19 -30.78 -13.91
C GLY A 555 7.46 -32.24 -13.59
N TYR A 556 8.69 -32.52 -13.15
CA TYR A 556 9.21 -33.87 -13.04
C TYR A 556 9.42 -34.36 -11.60
N THR A 557 9.93 -33.46 -10.76
CA THR A 557 10.52 -33.78 -9.45
C THR A 557 9.48 -34.01 -8.33
N HIS A 558 8.23 -33.61 -8.54
CA HIS A 558 7.17 -33.67 -7.53
C HIS A 558 5.98 -34.57 -7.90
N ASP A 559 6.06 -35.31 -9.01
CA ASP A 559 5.03 -36.27 -9.35
C ASP A 559 5.26 -37.57 -8.55
N ASN A 560 4.49 -37.76 -7.48
CA ASN A 560 4.48 -39.00 -6.71
C ASN A 560 3.88 -40.11 -7.60
N GLY A 561 4.74 -40.84 -8.29
CA GLY A 561 4.32 -42.10 -8.92
C GLY A 561 4.13 -43.19 -7.86
N PRO A 562 3.57 -44.35 -8.24
CA PRO A 562 3.40 -45.46 -7.30
C PRO A 562 4.73 -45.83 -6.65
N TYR A 563 4.71 -46.32 -5.41
CA TYR A 563 5.89 -46.76 -4.63
C TYR A 563 6.82 -47.76 -5.34
N SER A 564 6.41 -48.27 -6.51
CA SER A 564 7.17 -49.15 -7.39
C SER A 564 8.05 -48.42 -8.41
N GLU A 565 8.07 -47.09 -8.45
CA GLU A 565 8.92 -46.28 -9.34
C GLU A 565 10.09 -45.63 -8.60
N PRO A 566 11.23 -45.37 -9.28
CA PRO A 566 12.35 -44.63 -8.68
C PRO A 566 11.89 -43.28 -8.12
N GLU A 567 12.52 -42.82 -7.02
CA GLU A 567 12.31 -41.49 -6.44
C GLU A 567 12.38 -40.40 -7.53
N GLY A 568 11.64 -39.29 -7.37
CA GLY A 568 11.43 -38.29 -8.44
C GLY A 568 12.71 -37.76 -9.11
N TYR A 569 13.86 -37.75 -8.44
CA TYR A 569 15.16 -37.39 -9.04
C TYR A 569 15.83 -38.53 -9.83
N LEU A 570 15.57 -39.80 -9.49
CA LEU A 570 16.14 -40.96 -10.19
C LEU A 570 15.51 -41.21 -11.54
N ARG A 571 14.23 -40.85 -11.72
CA ARG A 571 13.57 -41.02 -13.02
C ARG A 571 14.31 -40.19 -14.09
N GLN A 572 14.85 -39.01 -13.75
CA GLN A 572 15.54 -38.09 -14.68
C GLN A 572 16.76 -38.78 -15.31
N ILE A 573 17.44 -39.61 -14.52
CA ILE A 573 18.59 -40.40 -14.94
C ILE A 573 18.15 -41.51 -15.91
N VAL A 574 16.99 -42.13 -15.69
CA VAL A 574 16.46 -43.20 -16.56
C VAL A 574 16.09 -42.68 -17.95
N VAL A 575 15.38 -41.55 -18.04
CA VAL A 575 15.02 -40.92 -19.33
C VAL A 575 16.26 -40.39 -20.05
N GLY A 576 17.15 -39.76 -19.30
CA GLY A 576 18.38 -39.21 -19.85
C GLY A 576 19.39 -40.27 -20.30
N ALA A 577 19.38 -41.48 -19.73
CA ALA A 577 20.39 -42.50 -20.03
C ALA A 577 20.09 -43.34 -21.28
N ASP A 578 18.82 -43.56 -21.63
CA ASP A 578 18.40 -44.42 -22.74
C ASP A 578 17.79 -43.61 -23.90
N SER A 579 18.33 -43.76 -25.11
CA SER A 579 17.82 -43.08 -26.31
C SER A 579 16.39 -43.49 -26.69
N VAL A 580 15.99 -44.74 -26.44
CA VAL A 580 14.63 -45.22 -26.71
C VAL A 580 13.65 -44.54 -25.76
N MET A 581 14.00 -44.46 -24.47
CA MET A 581 13.21 -43.77 -23.44
C MET A 581 13.11 -42.27 -23.70
N PHE A 582 14.23 -41.62 -24.06
CA PHE A 582 14.25 -40.21 -24.39
C PHE A 582 13.38 -39.88 -25.61
N ASN A 583 13.49 -40.67 -26.68
CA ASN A 583 12.68 -40.46 -27.89
C ASN A 583 11.18 -40.69 -27.62
N ALA A 584 10.84 -41.71 -26.82
CA ALA A 584 9.46 -41.98 -26.45
C ALA A 584 8.86 -40.86 -25.56
N TRP A 585 9.69 -40.23 -24.71
CA TRP A 585 9.31 -39.05 -23.93
C TRP A 585 9.10 -37.82 -24.83
N CYS A 586 9.98 -37.58 -25.80
CA CYS A 586 9.77 -36.53 -26.79
C CYS A 586 8.46 -36.74 -27.57
N ASP A 587 8.15 -37.97 -28.02
CA ASP A 587 6.88 -38.28 -28.69
C ASP A 587 5.67 -37.97 -27.80
N TYR A 588 5.73 -38.31 -26.50
CA TYR A 588 4.68 -37.97 -25.55
C TYR A 588 4.45 -36.45 -25.44
N LEU A 589 5.53 -35.68 -25.32
CA LEU A 589 5.46 -34.21 -25.26
C LEU A 589 4.95 -33.60 -26.58
N ASP A 590 5.35 -34.17 -27.72
CA ASP A 590 4.87 -33.74 -29.03
C ASP A 590 3.37 -33.96 -29.17
N ARG A 591 2.83 -35.06 -28.64
CA ARG A 591 1.38 -35.32 -28.60
C ARG A 591 0.63 -34.35 -27.67
N VAL A 592 1.15 -34.12 -26.46
CA VAL A 592 0.58 -33.12 -25.53
C VAL A 592 0.54 -31.74 -26.19
N TRP A 593 1.65 -31.34 -26.83
CA TRP A 593 1.73 -30.07 -27.53
C TRP A 593 0.82 -30.00 -28.76
N ALA A 594 0.68 -31.11 -29.51
CA ALA A 594 -0.20 -31.19 -30.67
C ALA A 594 -1.66 -30.90 -30.32
N ILE A 595 -2.11 -31.28 -29.12
CA ILE A 595 -3.43 -30.95 -28.57
C ILE A 595 -3.44 -29.51 -28.07
N ALA A 596 -2.50 -29.13 -27.20
CA ALA A 596 -2.50 -27.82 -26.56
C ALA A 596 -2.46 -26.64 -27.55
N ARG A 597 -1.71 -26.77 -28.66
CA ARG A 597 -1.60 -25.72 -29.68
C ARG A 597 -2.91 -25.44 -30.43
N LEU A 598 -3.91 -26.31 -30.33
CA LEU A 598 -5.24 -26.10 -30.91
C LEU A 598 -6.07 -25.10 -30.10
N PHE A 599 -5.68 -24.81 -28.86
CA PHE A 599 -6.40 -23.96 -27.93
C PHE A 599 -5.77 -22.55 -27.90
N PRO A 600 -6.45 -21.50 -28.40
CA PRO A 600 -5.88 -20.15 -28.51
C PRO A 600 -5.61 -19.46 -27.17
N ASN A 601 -6.18 -19.97 -26.08
CA ASN A 601 -5.94 -19.48 -24.72
C ASN A 601 -4.70 -20.12 -24.06
N VAL A 602 -4.02 -21.06 -24.74
CA VAL A 602 -2.71 -21.59 -24.31
C VAL A 602 -1.61 -20.59 -24.67
N LEU A 603 -0.96 -20.04 -23.64
CA LEU A 603 0.08 -19.01 -23.78
C LEU A 603 1.47 -19.61 -24.07
N GLY A 604 1.67 -20.88 -23.71
CA GLY A 604 2.93 -21.60 -23.84
C GLY A 604 3.17 -22.52 -22.65
N GLY A 605 4.42 -22.95 -22.47
CA GLY A 605 4.81 -23.76 -21.33
C GLY A 605 6.21 -23.45 -20.84
N PHE A 606 6.52 -23.92 -19.63
CA PHE A 606 7.84 -23.79 -19.02
C PHE A 606 8.27 -25.09 -18.35
N ILE A 607 9.58 -25.23 -18.20
CA ILE A 607 10.27 -26.27 -17.43
C ILE A 607 10.87 -25.55 -16.22
N THR A 608 10.81 -26.13 -15.02
CA THR A 608 11.43 -25.49 -13.86
C THR A 608 12.95 -25.59 -13.90
N TRP A 609 13.64 -24.77 -13.12
CA TRP A 609 15.10 -24.71 -13.12
C TRP A 609 15.75 -26.04 -12.69
N GLU A 610 15.10 -26.76 -11.77
CA GLU A 610 15.46 -28.10 -11.33
C GLU A 610 15.34 -29.15 -12.46
N ASP A 611 14.37 -28.97 -13.36
CA ASP A 611 14.10 -29.86 -14.48
C ASP A 611 14.93 -29.48 -15.74
N PHE A 612 15.44 -28.24 -15.82
CA PHE A 612 16.17 -27.68 -16.97
C PHE A 612 17.65 -28.12 -17.08
N PHE A 613 18.36 -28.29 -15.94
CA PHE A 613 19.81 -28.60 -15.96
C PHE A 613 20.18 -29.92 -16.64
N PHE A 614 19.25 -30.87 -16.72
CA PHE A 614 19.52 -32.19 -17.29
C PHE A 614 19.38 -32.25 -18.82
N VAL A 615 18.50 -31.43 -19.40
CA VAL A 615 18.34 -31.34 -20.87
C VAL A 615 19.63 -30.85 -21.55
N ILE A 616 20.39 -29.99 -20.87
CA ILE A 616 21.62 -29.40 -21.42
C ILE A 616 22.81 -30.37 -21.34
N TRP A 617 22.83 -31.30 -20.38
CA TRP A 617 23.99 -32.17 -20.14
C TRP A 617 24.26 -33.18 -21.28
N LYS A 618 23.27 -33.45 -22.16
CA LYS A 618 23.43 -34.29 -23.36
C LYS A 618 23.74 -33.53 -24.64
N ASN A 619 23.45 -32.22 -24.73
CA ASN A 619 23.74 -31.42 -25.93
C ASN A 619 25.21 -30.95 -26.04
N THR A 620 26.07 -31.35 -25.10
CA THR A 620 27.52 -31.13 -25.17
C THR A 620 28.32 -32.34 -25.65
N THR A 621 27.67 -33.44 -26.04
CA THR A 621 28.33 -34.65 -26.55
C THR A 621 27.67 -35.25 -27.81
N ALA A 622 27.06 -34.41 -28.64
CA ALA A 622 26.70 -34.73 -30.03
C ALA A 622 27.33 -33.72 -30.99
#